data_AF-A0A351C648-F1
#
_entry.id   AF-A0A351C648-F1
#
_cell.length_a   1.000
_cell.length_b   1.000
_cell.length_c   1.000
_cell.angle_alpha   90.00
_cell.angle_beta   90.00
_cell.angle_gamma   90.00
#
_symmetry.space_group_name_H-M   'P 1'
#
loop_
_entity.id
_entity.type
_entity.pdbx_description
1 polymer ?
#
loop_
_entity_poly.entity_id
_entity_poly.type
_entity_poly.pdbx_seq_one_letter_code
_entity_poly.pdbx_strand_id
1 'polypeptide(L)'
;MRGAWITTVYGLDWPNTSHSSAQQISSLTSIFDDLESAGINAVFFQIRSEADALYFSLIEPASRMLTGTMGLRPDPYYDPLELAIDLAHERGMELHAWMNPFRAMSSLGPWGLSSNHIVNTRPDLILDVRYKGSDSNLEDTVVKILNPGIPEVREYISAVVEDVVTRYD
;
A
#
# COMPACT_ATOMS: atom_id res chain seq x y z
N MET A 1 -11.88 19.56 -8.22
CA MET A 1 -11.58 18.39 -7.38
C MET A 1 -11.11 18.87 -6.01
N ARG A 2 -11.62 18.29 -4.92
CA ARG A 2 -11.21 18.52 -3.53
C ARG A 2 -10.75 17.16 -3.02
N GLY A 3 -9.45 16.90 -3.17
CA GLY A 3 -8.86 15.59 -2.92
C GLY A 3 -8.17 15.52 -1.56
N ALA A 4 -8.20 14.36 -0.94
CA ALA A 4 -7.36 14.03 0.21
C ALA A 4 -6.59 12.73 -0.02
N TRP A 5 -5.34 12.66 0.44
CA TRP A 5 -4.60 11.41 0.50
C TRP A 5 -4.90 10.68 1.79
N ILE A 6 -5.05 9.36 1.70
CA ILE A 6 -4.98 8.46 2.85
C ILE A 6 -3.75 7.58 2.65
N THR A 7 -2.70 7.92 3.37
CA THR A 7 -1.37 7.32 3.29
C THR A 7 -1.26 6.13 4.22
N THR A 8 -0.86 4.99 3.67
CA THR A 8 -0.83 3.73 4.43
C THR A 8 0.56 3.26 4.80
N VAL A 9 1.59 3.73 4.10
CA VAL A 9 2.97 3.49 4.50
C VAL A 9 3.23 4.04 5.91
N TYR A 10 3.86 3.23 6.74
CA TYR A 10 4.11 3.49 8.16
C TYR A 10 2.85 3.74 9.01
N GLY A 11 1.65 3.46 8.50
CA GLY A 11 0.39 3.77 9.18
C GLY A 11 0.22 5.27 9.43
N LEU A 12 0.68 6.12 8.51
CA LEU A 12 0.67 7.57 8.65
C LEU A 12 -0.73 8.13 8.87
N ASP A 13 -1.68 7.73 8.02
CA ASP A 13 -3.10 8.08 8.19
C ASP A 13 -3.90 6.86 8.64
N TRP A 14 -3.68 5.71 7.99
CA TRP A 14 -4.38 4.46 8.26
C TRP A 14 -3.62 3.26 7.68
N PRO A 15 -3.66 2.03 8.23
CA PRO A 15 -4.23 1.64 9.51
C PRO A 15 -3.19 1.67 10.65
N ASN A 16 -3.66 1.45 11.88
CA ASN A 16 -2.79 1.06 12.99
C ASN A 16 -2.66 -0.47 13.03
N THR A 17 -1.43 -0.98 12.96
CA THR A 17 -1.14 -2.43 12.96
C THR A 17 -1.58 -3.15 14.23
N SER A 18 -1.79 -2.43 15.34
CA SER A 18 -2.27 -3.00 16.61
C SER A 18 -3.80 -3.13 16.66
N HIS A 19 -4.52 -2.57 15.69
CA HIS A 19 -5.99 -2.63 15.64
C HIS A 19 -6.45 -4.00 15.13
N SER A 20 -7.52 -4.52 15.73
CA SER A 20 -8.32 -5.61 15.15
C SER A 20 -9.01 -5.16 13.86
N SER A 21 -9.49 -6.11 13.04
CA SER A 21 -10.24 -5.80 11.82
C SER A 21 -11.40 -4.84 12.08
N ALA A 22 -12.17 -5.06 13.15
CA ALA A 22 -13.30 -4.19 13.50
C ALA A 22 -12.84 -2.75 13.83
N GLN A 23 -11.71 -2.59 14.52
CA GLN A 23 -11.13 -1.27 14.81
C GLN A 23 -10.57 -0.61 13.55
N GLN A 24 -9.95 -1.38 12.64
CA GLN A 24 -9.46 -0.86 11.37
C GLN A 24 -10.61 -0.36 10.49
N ILE A 25 -11.67 -1.16 10.34
CA ILE A 25 -12.91 -0.79 9.64
C ILE A 25 -13.49 0.49 10.24
N SER A 26 -13.75 0.50 11.55
CA SER A 26 -14.32 1.66 12.25
C SER A 26 -13.49 2.93 12.06
N SER A 27 -12.17 2.83 12.22
CA SER A 27 -11.26 3.98 12.02
C SER A 27 -11.23 4.47 10.57
N LEU A 28 -11.34 3.59 9.57
CA LEU A 28 -11.41 4.00 8.18
C LEU A 28 -12.74 4.71 7.90
N THR A 29 -13.86 4.15 8.38
CA THR A 29 -15.19 4.77 8.28
C THR A 29 -15.17 6.19 8.87
N SER A 30 -14.59 6.38 10.06
CA SER A 30 -14.48 7.71 10.68
C SER A 30 -13.66 8.69 9.84
N ILE A 31 -12.56 8.24 9.21
CA ILE A 31 -11.79 9.10 8.28
C ILE A 31 -12.69 9.56 7.13
N PHE A 32 -13.47 8.67 6.51
CA PHE A 32 -14.37 9.03 5.42
C PHE A 32 -15.50 9.97 5.87
N ASP A 33 -16.05 9.80 7.08
CA ASP A 33 -17.04 10.72 7.66
C ASP A 33 -16.47 12.13 7.88
N ASP A 34 -15.23 12.22 8.35
CA ASP A 34 -14.54 13.50 8.55
C ASP A 34 -14.25 14.19 7.21
N LEU A 35 -13.84 13.43 6.19
CA LEU A 35 -13.61 13.95 4.84
C LEU A 35 -14.91 14.46 4.20
N GLU A 36 -16.03 13.76 4.38
CA GLU A 36 -17.35 14.20 3.88
C GLU A 36 -17.77 15.51 4.56
N SER A 37 -17.63 15.57 5.89
CA SER A 37 -17.92 16.76 6.69
C SER A 37 -17.07 17.97 6.29
N ALA A 38 -15.82 17.73 5.83
CA ALA A 38 -14.93 18.75 5.29
C ALA A 38 -15.23 19.13 3.82
N GLY A 39 -16.18 18.45 3.16
CA GLY A 39 -16.57 18.70 1.78
C GLY A 39 -15.57 18.19 0.73
N ILE A 40 -14.75 17.19 1.08
CA ILE A 40 -13.89 16.43 0.18
C ILE A 40 -14.75 15.58 -0.76
N ASN A 41 -14.32 15.44 -2.01
CA ASN A 41 -15.06 14.70 -3.03
C ASN A 41 -14.21 13.70 -3.82
N ALA A 42 -12.94 13.53 -3.46
CA ALA A 42 -12.06 12.50 -4.02
C ALA A 42 -11.05 12.04 -2.97
N VAL A 43 -10.79 10.74 -2.89
CA VAL A 43 -9.82 10.14 -1.98
C VAL A 43 -8.74 9.41 -2.76
N PHE A 44 -7.48 9.71 -2.48
CA PHE A 44 -6.32 8.99 -3.00
C PHE A 44 -5.85 7.98 -1.96
N PHE A 45 -6.32 6.74 -2.06
CA PHE A 45 -6.07 5.69 -1.07
C PHE A 45 -4.83 4.87 -1.43
N GLN A 46 -3.81 4.85 -0.57
CA GLN A 46 -2.57 4.13 -0.86
C GLN A 46 -2.76 2.61 -0.73
N ILE A 47 -2.94 1.92 -1.85
CA ILE A 47 -3.18 0.48 -1.87
C ILE A 47 -1.91 -0.35 -2.03
N ARG A 48 -0.81 0.29 -2.45
CA ARG A 48 0.50 -0.34 -2.67
C ARG A 48 1.63 0.59 -2.29
N SER A 49 2.45 0.20 -1.31
CA SER A 49 3.54 1.04 -0.82
C SER A 49 4.92 0.46 -1.12
N GLU A 50 5.14 -0.81 -0.78
CA GLU A 50 6.45 -1.46 -0.81
C GLU A 50 6.39 -2.82 -1.51
N ALA A 51 5.81 -2.86 -2.72
CA ALA A 51 5.49 -4.11 -3.44
C ALA A 51 4.62 -5.08 -2.62
N ASP A 52 3.66 -4.51 -1.90
CA ASP A 52 2.71 -5.15 -1.03
C ASP A 52 1.29 -4.61 -1.25
N ALA A 53 0.27 -5.39 -0.88
CA ALA A 53 -1.12 -5.11 -1.20
C ALA A 53 -1.96 -4.81 0.05
N LEU A 54 -2.67 -3.68 0.05
CA LEU A 54 -3.77 -3.38 0.98
C LEU A 54 -5.12 -3.81 0.39
N TYR A 55 -5.12 -4.94 -0.30
CA TYR A 55 -6.28 -5.54 -0.97
C TYR A 55 -6.02 -7.04 -1.15
N PHE A 56 -7.04 -7.82 -1.51
CA PHE A 56 -6.80 -9.20 -1.88
C PHE A 56 -5.94 -9.25 -3.15
N SER A 57 -4.74 -9.83 -3.07
CA SER A 57 -3.86 -10.00 -4.23
C SER A 57 -3.30 -11.42 -4.29
N LEU A 58 -3.13 -11.93 -5.51
CA LEU A 58 -2.40 -13.17 -5.83
C LEU A 58 -0.97 -12.91 -6.32
N ILE A 59 -0.62 -11.65 -6.63
CA ILE A 59 0.67 -11.25 -7.19
C ILE A 59 1.62 -10.80 -6.08
N GLU A 60 1.13 -9.94 -5.20
CA GLU A 60 1.85 -9.33 -4.08
C GLU A 60 1.34 -9.83 -2.72
N PRO A 61 2.21 -9.95 -1.71
CA PRO A 61 1.80 -10.30 -0.36
C PRO A 61 0.94 -9.20 0.26
N ALA A 62 0.10 -9.58 1.22
CA ALA A 62 -0.63 -8.63 2.04
C ALA A 62 0.34 -7.66 2.75
N SER A 63 -0.02 -6.38 2.80
CA SER A 63 0.81 -5.38 3.43
C SER A 63 0.96 -5.64 4.92
N ARG A 64 2.19 -5.50 5.40
CA ARG A 64 2.49 -5.52 6.84
C ARG A 64 1.77 -4.42 7.60
N MET A 65 1.31 -3.37 6.94
CA MET A 65 0.55 -2.29 7.59
C MET A 65 -0.76 -2.81 8.18
N LEU A 66 -1.33 -3.89 7.65
CA LEU A 66 -2.57 -4.47 8.16
C LEU A 66 -2.40 -5.22 9.48
N THR A 67 -1.28 -5.92 9.69
CA THR A 67 -1.15 -6.88 10.81
C THR A 67 0.20 -6.83 11.54
N GLY A 68 1.10 -5.95 11.10
CA GLY A 68 2.51 -5.95 11.48
C GLY A 68 3.36 -7.01 10.76
N THR A 69 2.74 -7.97 10.07
CA THR A 69 3.43 -9.08 9.40
C THR A 69 3.09 -9.13 7.91
N MET A 70 4.10 -9.00 7.05
CA MET A 70 3.89 -9.05 5.60
C MET A 70 3.39 -10.44 5.17
N GLY A 71 2.38 -10.47 4.30
CA GLY A 71 1.73 -11.70 3.84
C GLY A 71 0.62 -12.20 4.77
N LEU A 72 0.50 -11.69 5.99
CA LEU A 72 -0.59 -12.04 6.90
C LEU A 72 -1.76 -11.07 6.74
N ARG A 73 -2.94 -11.62 6.50
CA ARG A 73 -4.19 -10.87 6.35
C ARG A 73 -4.88 -10.63 7.70
N PRO A 74 -5.71 -9.58 7.84
CA PRO A 74 -6.55 -9.38 9.02
C PRO A 74 -7.44 -10.59 9.32
N ASP A 75 -7.75 -10.80 10.60
CA ASP A 75 -8.65 -11.84 11.08
C ASP A 75 -9.62 -11.26 12.13
N PRO A 76 -10.95 -11.27 11.90
CA PRO A 76 -11.64 -11.74 10.70
C PRO A 76 -11.23 -10.98 9.43
N TYR A 77 -11.22 -11.66 8.29
CA TYR A 77 -10.82 -11.05 7.03
C TYR A 77 -11.84 -10.02 6.53
N TYR A 78 -11.32 -8.92 5.98
CA TYR A 78 -12.02 -7.98 5.13
C TYR A 78 -11.04 -7.48 4.07
N ASP A 79 -11.54 -7.06 2.90
CA ASP A 79 -10.71 -6.44 1.86
C ASP A 79 -10.68 -4.91 2.08
N PRO A 80 -9.52 -4.30 2.39
CA PRO A 80 -9.45 -2.88 2.69
C PRO A 80 -9.75 -1.97 1.49
N LEU A 81 -9.42 -2.39 0.27
CA LEU A 81 -9.71 -1.59 -0.92
C LEU A 81 -11.20 -1.60 -1.22
N GLU A 82 -11.84 -2.78 -1.17
CA GLU A 82 -13.29 -2.89 -1.32
C GLU A 82 -14.03 -1.98 -0.32
N LEU A 83 -13.63 -2.06 0.96
CA LEU A 83 -14.20 -1.20 2.00
C LEU A 83 -14.01 0.29 1.69
N ALA A 84 -12.82 0.70 1.24
CA ALA A 84 -12.56 2.11 0.94
C ALA A 84 -13.40 2.59 -0.24
N ILE A 85 -13.63 1.74 -1.25
CA ILE A 85 -14.49 2.04 -2.40
C ILE A 85 -15.93 2.23 -1.96
N ASP A 86 -16.46 1.28 -1.18
CA ASP A 86 -17.81 1.36 -0.62
C ASP A 86 -18.00 2.65 0.18
N LEU A 87 -17.07 2.95 1.09
CA LEU A 87 -17.13 4.17 1.93
C LEU A 87 -17.08 5.45 1.09
N ALA A 88 -16.30 5.47 0.01
CA ALA A 88 -16.23 6.61 -0.91
C ALA A 88 -17.55 6.79 -1.65
N HIS A 89 -18.06 5.73 -2.27
CA HIS A 89 -19.26 5.75 -3.10
C HIS A 89 -20.52 6.08 -2.29
N GLU A 90 -20.66 5.53 -1.07
CA GLU A 90 -21.74 5.87 -0.14
C GLU A 90 -21.83 7.37 0.18
N ARG A 91 -20.69 8.08 0.15
CA ARG A 91 -20.56 9.51 0.46
C ARG A 91 -20.45 10.38 -0.80
N GLY A 92 -20.65 9.80 -1.98
CA GLY A 92 -20.55 10.52 -3.26
C GLY A 92 -19.14 11.04 -3.57
N MET A 93 -18.10 10.37 -3.05
CA MET A 93 -16.70 10.65 -3.36
C MET A 93 -16.17 9.70 -4.43
N GLU A 94 -15.25 10.18 -5.26
CA GLU A 94 -14.43 9.30 -6.10
C GLU A 94 -13.32 8.64 -5.28
N LEU A 95 -12.98 7.38 -5.57
CA LEU A 95 -11.77 6.75 -5.05
C LEU A 95 -10.72 6.57 -6.14
N HIS A 96 -9.50 7.03 -5.85
CA HIS A 96 -8.34 6.91 -6.72
C HIS A 96 -7.32 5.98 -6.03
N ALA A 97 -7.14 4.79 -6.57
CA ALA A 97 -6.15 3.83 -6.08
C ALA A 97 -4.72 4.35 -6.29
N TRP A 98 -4.02 4.67 -5.21
CA TRP A 98 -2.64 5.15 -5.25
C TRP A 98 -1.64 4.00 -5.06
N MET A 99 -0.73 3.85 -6.02
CA MET A 99 0.37 2.89 -5.97
C MET A 99 1.73 3.59 -6.02
N ASN A 100 2.68 3.16 -5.20
CA ASN A 100 4.09 3.39 -5.47
C ASN A 100 4.60 2.31 -6.43
N PRO A 101 5.06 2.63 -7.65
CA PRO A 101 5.39 1.62 -8.66
C PRO A 101 6.67 0.83 -8.38
N PHE A 102 7.72 1.49 -7.90
CA PHE A 102 9.06 0.88 -7.88
C PHE A 102 9.57 0.55 -6.48
N ARG A 103 9.06 1.18 -5.42
CA ARG A 103 9.52 0.87 -4.07
C ARG A 103 9.19 -0.60 -3.74
N ALA A 104 10.21 -1.37 -3.41
CA ALA A 104 10.06 -2.76 -2.95
C ALA A 104 10.43 -2.92 -1.47
N MET A 105 11.32 -2.07 -0.93
CA MET A 105 11.64 -2.06 0.49
C MET A 105 12.37 -0.76 0.86
N SER A 106 11.79 0.05 1.75
CA SER A 106 12.40 1.29 2.25
C SER A 106 13.41 1.07 3.38
N SER A 107 13.21 0.05 4.22
CA SER A 107 14.16 -0.37 5.25
C SER A 107 13.84 -1.80 5.70
N LEU A 108 14.87 -2.56 6.09
CA LEU A 108 14.68 -3.82 6.82
C LEU A 108 14.28 -3.46 8.26
N GLY A 109 12.98 -3.37 8.51
CA GLY A 109 12.45 -3.45 9.87
C GLY A 109 12.60 -4.86 10.43
N PRO A 110 12.32 -5.09 11.73
CA PRO A 110 12.46 -6.41 12.37
C PRO A 110 11.50 -7.48 11.80
N TRP A 111 10.52 -7.08 11.00
CA TRP A 111 9.39 -7.89 10.54
C TRP A 111 9.72 -8.80 9.35
N GLY A 112 10.84 -8.56 8.66
CA GLY A 112 11.24 -9.33 7.47
C GLY A 112 10.29 -9.17 6.27
N LEU A 113 10.64 -9.81 5.17
CA LEU A 113 9.81 -9.89 3.97
C LEU A 113 9.17 -11.28 3.88
N SER A 114 7.93 -11.36 3.38
CA SER A 114 7.31 -12.66 3.09
C SER A 114 8.12 -13.44 2.06
N SER A 115 8.12 -14.77 2.15
CA SER A 115 8.89 -15.64 1.23
C SER A 115 8.50 -15.46 -0.24
N ASN A 116 7.23 -15.11 -0.52
CA ASN A 116 6.72 -14.84 -1.86
C ASN A 116 6.93 -13.38 -2.34
N HIS A 117 7.55 -12.51 -1.53
CA HIS A 117 7.81 -11.12 -1.91
C HIS A 117 8.81 -11.03 -3.08
N ILE A 118 8.63 -10.07 -3.99
CA ILE A 118 9.41 -9.97 -5.24
C ILE A 118 10.92 -9.84 -5.02
N VAL A 119 11.35 -9.20 -3.93
CA VAL A 119 12.76 -9.12 -3.52
C VAL A 119 13.38 -10.50 -3.28
N ASN A 120 12.59 -11.45 -2.78
CA ASN A 120 13.04 -12.81 -2.49
C ASN A 120 12.93 -13.72 -3.70
N THR A 121 11.84 -13.60 -4.47
CA THR A 121 11.56 -14.52 -5.59
C THR A 121 12.25 -14.11 -6.90
N ARG A 122 12.52 -12.81 -7.09
CA ARG A 122 13.15 -12.23 -8.29
C ARG A 122 14.20 -11.17 -7.92
N PRO A 123 15.27 -11.54 -7.18
CA PRO A 123 16.33 -10.60 -6.82
C PRO A 123 17.05 -9.99 -8.04
N ASP A 124 16.98 -10.66 -9.20
CA ASP A 124 17.49 -10.16 -10.48
C ASP A 124 16.77 -8.90 -10.99
N LEU A 125 15.55 -8.64 -10.52
CA LEU A 125 14.76 -7.45 -10.88
C LEU A 125 14.99 -6.26 -9.94
N ILE A 126 15.81 -6.41 -8.89
CA ILE A 126 15.98 -5.43 -7.83
C ILE A 126 17.22 -4.57 -8.06
N LEU A 127 17.06 -3.26 -7.89
CA LEU A 127 18.13 -2.28 -7.81
C LEU A 127 18.26 -1.76 -6.38
N ASP A 128 19.46 -1.90 -5.83
CA ASP A 128 19.83 -1.32 -4.54
C ASP A 128 20.23 0.15 -4.72
N VAL A 129 19.44 1.05 -4.11
CA VAL A 129 19.64 2.50 -4.19
C VAL A 129 20.07 3.00 -2.82
N ARG A 130 21.28 3.57 -2.76
CA ARG A 130 21.79 4.22 -1.55
C ARG A 130 21.20 5.62 -1.43
N TYR A 131 20.74 5.97 -0.23
CA TYR A 131 20.40 7.35 0.09
C TYR A 131 21.64 8.24 -0.06
N LYS A 132 21.50 9.33 -0.80
CA LYS A 132 22.55 10.35 -1.03
C LYS A 132 22.12 11.75 -0.58
N GLY A 133 21.07 11.84 0.23
CA GLY A 133 20.59 13.13 0.75
C GLY A 133 21.43 13.63 1.93
N SER A 134 21.09 14.82 2.41
CA SER A 134 21.83 15.50 3.49
C SER A 134 21.36 15.12 4.91
N ASP A 135 20.37 14.24 5.05
CA ASP A 135 19.98 13.72 6.36
C ASP A 135 21.00 12.68 6.82
N SER A 136 21.86 13.07 7.76
CA SER A 136 22.90 12.21 8.33
C SER A 136 22.36 10.96 9.02
N ASN A 137 21.07 10.93 9.40
CA ASN A 137 20.45 9.73 9.99
C ASN A 137 20.11 8.66 8.94
N LEU A 138 20.09 9.04 7.66
CA LEU A 138 19.79 8.17 6.53
C LEU A 138 21.02 7.89 5.66
N GLU A 139 22.17 8.47 6.01
CA GLU A 139 23.46 8.18 5.38
C GLU A 139 23.72 6.66 5.43
N ASP A 140 24.12 6.08 4.29
CA ASP A 140 24.28 4.64 4.06
C ASP A 140 23.04 3.74 4.08
N THR A 141 21.82 4.28 4.22
CA THR A 141 20.60 3.47 4.05
C THR A 141 20.47 2.97 2.61
N VAL A 142 20.18 1.68 2.45
CA VAL A 142 19.91 1.05 1.16
C VAL A 142 18.42 0.77 1.04
N VAL A 143 17.80 1.41 0.05
CA VAL A 143 16.43 1.13 -0.39
C VAL A 143 16.51 0.13 -1.53
N LYS A 144 15.61 -0.85 -1.55
CA LYS A 144 15.44 -1.75 -2.70
C LYS A 144 14.28 -1.26 -3.54
N ILE A 145 14.53 -1.06 -4.83
CA ILE A 145 13.50 -0.73 -5.81
C ILE A 145 13.48 -1.79 -6.91
N LEU A 146 12.33 -1.98 -7.53
CA LEU A 146 12.22 -2.66 -8.82
C LEU A 146 12.95 -1.82 -9.87
N ASN A 147 13.86 -2.42 -10.63
CA ASN A 147 14.68 -1.71 -11.61
C ASN A 147 13.84 -1.29 -12.84
N PRO A 148 13.54 0.01 -13.03
CA PRO A 148 12.65 0.45 -14.11
C PRO A 148 13.23 0.20 -15.52
N GLY A 149 14.55 0.01 -15.62
CA GLY A 149 15.23 -0.29 -16.88
C GLY A 149 14.90 -1.68 -17.44
N ILE A 150 14.42 -2.60 -16.60
CA ILE A 150 14.13 -3.98 -16.97
C ILE A 150 12.69 -4.09 -17.53
N PRO A 151 12.46 -4.61 -18.74
CA PRO A 151 11.11 -4.82 -19.30
C PRO A 151 10.17 -5.60 -18.39
N GLU A 152 10.66 -6.69 -17.79
CA GLU A 152 9.91 -7.58 -16.92
C GLU A 152 9.40 -6.86 -15.65
N VAL A 153 10.11 -5.83 -15.18
CA VAL A 153 9.62 -4.97 -14.08
C VAL A 153 8.40 -4.17 -14.51
N ARG A 154 8.40 -3.65 -15.74
CA ARG A 154 7.26 -2.87 -16.27
C ARG A 154 6.05 -3.77 -16.48
N GLU A 155 6.27 -4.98 -17.01
CA GLU A 155 5.22 -6.00 -17.15
C GLU A 155 4.64 -6.41 -15.79
N TYR A 156 5.48 -6.63 -14.79
CA TYR A 156 5.06 -6.93 -13.43
C TYR A 156 4.17 -5.82 -12.83
N ILE A 157 4.60 -4.56 -12.93
CA ILE A 157 3.81 -3.41 -12.44
C ILE A 157 2.50 -3.28 -13.21
N SER A 158 2.52 -3.47 -14.54
CA SER A 158 1.31 -3.47 -15.36
C SER A 158 0.33 -4.56 -14.93
N ALA A 159 0.80 -5.76 -14.63
CA ALA A 159 -0.05 -6.86 -14.14
C ALA A 159 -0.68 -6.54 -12.77
N VAL A 160 0.06 -5.86 -11.87
CA VAL A 160 -0.49 -5.39 -10.58
C VAL A 160 -1.58 -4.34 -10.79
N VAL A 161 -1.38 -3.40 -11.72
CA VAL A 161 -2.41 -2.40 -12.06
C VAL A 161 -3.62 -3.08 -12.70
N GLU A 162 -3.40 -4.02 -13.63
CA GLU A 162 -4.44 -4.78 -14.31
C GLU A 162 -5.30 -5.58 -13.31
N ASP A 163 -4.67 -6.23 -12.33
CA ASP A 163 -5.37 -6.98 -11.27
C ASP A 163 -6.34 -6.09 -10.48
N VAL A 164 -5.98 -4.83 -10.22
CA VAL A 164 -6.85 -3.90 -9.51
C VAL A 164 -7.98 -3.39 -10.40
N VAL A 165 -7.67 -2.86 -11.58
CA VAL A 165 -8.69 -2.25 -12.46
C VAL A 165 -9.69 -3.25 -13.04
N THR A 166 -9.37 -4.54 -13.02
CA THR A 166 -10.28 -5.60 -13.49
C THR A 166 -11.22 -6.13 -12.41
N ARG A 167 -10.93 -5.87 -11.13
CA ARG A 167 -11.67 -6.47 -10.00
C ARG A 167 -12.39 -5.46 -9.13
N TYR A 168 -11.96 -4.21 -9.11
CA TYR A 168 -12.51 -3.15 -8.27
C TYR A 168 -13.14 -2.05 -9.13
N ASP A 169 -14.24 -1.46 -8.63
CA ASP A 169 -14.98 -0.35 -9.25
C ASP A 169 -14.28 1.00 -9.02
#